data_AF-A0A7S1RZV4-F1
#
_entry.id   AF-A0A7S1RZV4-F1
#
_cell.length_a   1.000
_cell.length_b   1.000
_cell.length_c   1.000
_cell.angle_alpha   90.00
_cell.angle_beta   90.00
_cell.angle_gamma   90.00
#
_symmetry.space_group_name_H-M   'P 1'
#
loop_
_entity.id
_entity.type
_entity.pdbx_description
1 polymer ?
#
loop_
_entity_poly.entity_id
_entity_poly.type
_entity_poly.pdbx_seq_one_letter_code
_entity_poly.pdbx_strand_id
1 'polypeptide(L)'
;GRSSGGVGVLNLIDFLNEGMLAPRGVDVRGLLLWSVDVDYPTLSTYDIPWFKSGHARDQMDTQQKRKFYQPRMPKACREVDESYLDRPWLCQPHELLRHSKTPVFVATNLWSPLAIGDFVLNGTTCSYARKYGETARRVYEGLTKAREDHGLFAASCFAHTVPWDTSVASPACGHVGCSLRDVFASWYFGDKRSPTSVVEEDCGRIPCNSHCKSQRASNMLSVCQA
;
A
#
# COMPACT_ATOMS: atom_id res chain seq x y z
N GLY A 1 -2.33 -2.05 11.74
CA GLY A 1 -3.70 -1.77 11.28
C GLY A 1 -3.94 -2.41 9.92
N ARG A 2 -5.20 -2.67 9.55
CA ARG A 2 -5.59 -3.27 8.26
C ARG A 2 -6.53 -2.34 7.49
N SER A 3 -6.42 -2.24 6.16
CA SER A 3 -7.27 -1.39 5.31
C SER A 3 -7.31 0.05 5.85
N SER A 4 -8.48 0.67 5.99
CA SER A 4 -8.65 2.00 6.59
C SER A 4 -8.05 2.13 8.00
N GLY A 5 -8.03 1.04 8.78
CA GLY A 5 -7.39 1.01 10.10
C GLY A 5 -5.87 1.13 10.05
N GLY A 6 -5.21 0.73 8.95
CA GLY A 6 -3.78 1.01 8.76
C GLY A 6 -3.52 2.44 8.30
N VAL A 7 -4.43 3.04 7.52
CA VAL A 7 -4.39 4.49 7.27
C VAL A 7 -4.49 5.26 8.59
N GLY A 8 -5.36 4.82 9.51
CA GLY A 8 -5.43 5.37 10.87
C GLY A 8 -4.11 5.26 11.65
N VAL A 9 -3.37 4.15 11.52
CA VAL A 9 -2.02 4.02 12.10
C VAL A 9 -1.08 5.08 11.52
N LEU A 10 -1.02 5.22 10.19
CA LEU A 10 -0.17 6.25 9.55
C LEU A 10 -0.48 7.67 10.01
N ASN A 11 -1.76 7.98 10.20
CA ASN A 11 -2.17 9.31 10.64
C ASN A 11 -1.71 9.65 12.07
N LEU A 12 -1.46 8.63 12.91
CA LEU A 12 -1.22 8.80 14.34
C LEU A 12 0.19 8.39 14.79
N ILE A 13 0.92 7.63 13.98
CA ILE A 13 2.13 6.95 14.44
C ILE A 13 3.22 7.90 14.92
N ASP A 14 3.44 9.02 14.23
CA ASP A 14 4.44 10.00 14.66
C ASP A 14 4.02 10.73 15.95
N PHE A 15 2.71 10.94 16.15
CA PHE A 15 2.21 11.45 17.44
C PHE A 15 2.43 10.46 18.57
N LEU A 16 2.32 9.15 18.32
CA LEU A 16 2.64 8.12 19.31
C LEU A 16 4.13 8.17 19.68
N ASN A 17 5.00 8.24 18.68
CA ASN A 17 6.46 8.17 18.83
C ASN A 17 7.06 9.41 19.53
N GLU A 18 6.43 10.58 19.40
CA GLU A 18 6.86 11.81 20.08
C GLU A 18 6.51 11.87 21.57
N GLY A 19 6.07 10.75 22.14
CA GLY A 19 5.80 10.64 23.57
C GLY A 19 4.49 11.31 24.00
N MET A 20 3.62 11.69 23.06
CA MET A 20 2.30 12.22 23.39
C MET A 20 1.34 11.13 23.88
N LEU A 21 1.56 9.89 23.45
CA LEU A 21 0.67 8.76 23.71
C LEU A 21 1.41 7.47 24.12
N ALA A 22 2.71 7.33 23.80
CA ALA A 22 3.55 6.26 24.31
C ALA A 22 4.53 6.80 25.38
N PRO A 23 4.83 6.04 26.45
CA PRO A 23 5.87 6.41 27.41
C PRO A 23 7.24 6.58 26.73
N ARG A 24 8.06 7.51 27.24
CA ARG A 24 9.46 7.65 26.79
C ARG A 24 10.20 6.32 26.97
N GLY A 25 10.96 5.92 25.96
CA GLY A 25 11.74 4.68 25.96
C GLY A 25 11.03 3.46 25.36
N VAL A 26 9.78 3.62 24.90
CA VAL A 26 9.10 2.60 24.09
C VAL A 26 9.46 2.79 22.62
N ASP A 27 9.96 1.74 21.97
CA ASP A 27 10.19 1.72 20.52
C ASP A 27 8.84 1.62 19.79
N VAL A 28 8.45 2.68 19.08
CA VAL A 28 7.19 2.74 18.33
C VAL A 28 7.47 2.36 16.88
N ARG A 29 6.71 1.39 16.37
CA ARG A 29 6.78 0.92 14.98
C ARG A 29 5.40 0.68 14.40
N GLY A 30 5.27 0.89 13.09
CA GLY A 30 4.02 0.73 12.36
C GLY A 30 3.95 -0.58 11.61
N LEU A 31 2.79 -1.24 11.66
CA LEU A 31 2.47 -2.35 10.76
C LEU A 31 1.21 -2.02 9.98
N LEU A 32 1.34 -1.84 8.67
CA LEU A 32 0.26 -1.54 7.75
C LEU A 32 -0.03 -2.75 6.89
N LEU A 33 -1.28 -3.22 6.93
CA LEU A 33 -1.71 -4.40 6.20
C LEU A 33 -2.80 -4.00 5.19
N TRP A 34 -2.42 -3.94 3.91
CA TRP A 34 -3.29 -3.62 2.78
C TRP A 34 -3.99 -2.27 2.94
N SER A 35 -3.19 -1.26 3.28
CA SER A 35 -3.64 0.08 3.69
C SER A 35 -3.03 1.21 2.88
N VAL A 36 -2.06 0.90 2.01
CA VAL A 36 -1.33 1.90 1.24
C VAL A 36 -1.67 1.70 -0.21
N ASP A 37 -2.48 2.59 -0.75
CA ASP A 37 -2.80 2.67 -2.17
C ASP A 37 -2.12 3.90 -2.78
N VAL A 38 -1.99 3.89 -4.11
CA VAL A 38 -1.46 5.03 -4.87
C VAL A 38 -2.57 5.86 -5.48
N ASP A 39 -2.31 7.15 -5.64
CA ASP A 39 -3.26 8.07 -6.26
C ASP A 39 -3.26 7.86 -7.78
N TYR A 40 -4.24 7.10 -8.26
CA TYR A 40 -4.42 6.77 -9.67
C TYR A 40 -5.88 7.02 -10.06
N PRO A 41 -6.16 7.54 -11.27
CA PRO A 41 -7.52 7.80 -11.69
C PRO A 41 -8.31 6.49 -11.76
N THR A 42 -9.51 6.48 -11.21
CA THR A 42 -10.45 5.36 -11.33
C THR A 42 -10.92 5.20 -12.77
N LEU A 43 -11.18 3.97 -13.20
CA LEU A 43 -11.85 3.73 -14.47
C LEU A 43 -13.27 4.30 -14.39
N SER A 44 -13.66 5.15 -15.33
CA SER A 44 -14.89 5.97 -15.30
C SER A 44 -16.22 5.20 -15.36
N THR A 45 -16.19 3.88 -15.26
CA THR A 45 -17.35 2.99 -15.37
C THR A 45 -18.04 2.72 -14.03
N TYR A 46 -17.59 3.32 -12.93
CA TYR A 46 -18.24 3.18 -11.63
C TYR A 46 -19.43 4.12 -11.49
N ASP A 47 -20.63 3.54 -11.42
CA ASP A 47 -21.85 4.21 -10.97
C ASP A 47 -22.10 3.89 -9.48
N ILE A 48 -21.05 3.96 -8.66
CA ILE A 48 -21.19 3.91 -7.21
C ILE A 48 -21.29 5.37 -6.73
N PRO A 49 -22.38 5.76 -6.04
CA PRO A 49 -22.63 7.16 -5.66
C PRO A 49 -21.51 7.84 -4.86
N TRP A 50 -20.68 7.05 -4.17
CA TRP A 50 -19.56 7.49 -3.33
C TRP A 50 -18.19 7.39 -4.00
N PHE A 51 -18.07 6.72 -5.17
CA PHE A 51 -16.85 6.61 -5.97
C PHE A 51 -17.13 7.19 -7.34
N LYS A 52 -17.34 8.51 -7.40
CA LYS A 52 -17.37 9.21 -8.68
C LYS A 52 -16.01 9.07 -9.37
N SER A 53 -16.02 9.06 -10.70
CA SER A 53 -14.81 9.07 -11.52
C SER A 53 -13.80 10.12 -11.02
N GLY A 54 -12.52 9.78 -11.08
CA GLY A 54 -11.44 10.64 -10.59
C GLY A 54 -10.43 9.89 -9.73
N HIS A 55 -9.52 10.63 -9.13
CA HIS A 55 -8.47 10.13 -8.27
C HIS A 55 -8.97 9.84 -6.84
N ALA A 56 -8.26 9.02 -6.07
CA ALA A 56 -8.57 8.78 -4.66
C ALA A 56 -8.57 10.08 -3.84
N ARG A 57 -7.66 11.01 -4.17
CA ARG A 57 -7.62 12.35 -3.57
C ARG A 57 -8.88 13.19 -3.84
N ASP A 58 -9.53 13.02 -4.99
CA ASP A 58 -10.72 13.81 -5.36
C ASP A 58 -11.94 13.38 -4.51
N GLN A 59 -11.97 12.10 -4.13
CA GLN A 59 -12.96 11.59 -3.18
C GLN A 59 -12.73 12.18 -1.78
N MET A 60 -11.48 12.19 -1.32
CA MET A 60 -11.13 12.78 -0.02
C MET A 60 -11.46 14.28 0.03
N ASP A 61 -11.15 15.03 -1.03
CA ASP A 61 -11.54 16.44 -1.18
C ASP A 61 -13.07 16.63 -1.10
N THR A 62 -13.82 15.82 -1.85
CA THR A 62 -15.28 15.88 -1.85
C THR A 62 -15.87 15.61 -0.45
N GLN A 63 -15.38 14.59 0.25
CA GLN A 63 -15.87 14.26 1.60
C GLN A 63 -15.55 15.37 2.60
N GLN A 64 -14.38 15.99 2.48
CA GLN A 64 -13.98 17.11 3.33
C GLN A 64 -14.79 18.37 3.06
N LYS A 65 -15.04 18.72 1.79
CA LYS A 65 -15.90 19.85 1.40
C LYS A 65 -17.32 19.70 1.93
N ARG A 66 -17.82 18.47 2.02
CA ARG A 66 -19.11 18.14 2.65
C ARG A 66 -19.10 18.16 4.17
N LYS A 67 -17.94 18.45 4.79
CA LYS A 67 -17.72 18.46 6.25
C LYS A 67 -18.08 17.15 6.95
N PHE A 68 -18.09 16.03 6.22
CA PHE A 68 -18.34 14.71 6.82
C PHE A 68 -17.23 14.32 7.80
N TYR A 69 -16.00 14.74 7.51
CA TYR A 69 -14.83 14.55 8.38
C TYR A 69 -13.97 15.81 8.35
N GLN A 70 -13.47 16.22 9.52
CA GLN A 70 -12.45 17.27 9.66
C GLN A 70 -11.17 16.62 10.18
N PRO A 71 -10.45 15.85 9.35
CA PRO A 71 -9.26 15.15 9.79
C PRO A 71 -8.20 16.15 10.25
N ARG A 72 -7.58 15.90 11.40
CA ARG A 72 -6.34 16.59 11.74
C ARG A 72 -5.26 16.07 10.82
N MET A 73 -4.68 16.96 10.02
CA MET A 73 -3.55 16.66 9.14
C MET A 73 -2.41 16.04 9.95
N PRO A 74 -1.90 14.85 9.56
CA PRO A 74 -0.74 14.26 10.23
C PRO A 74 0.47 15.19 10.15
N LYS A 75 1.26 15.16 11.22
CA LYS A 75 2.44 16.00 11.38
C LYS A 75 3.43 15.82 10.21
N ALA A 76 3.61 14.58 9.76
CA ALA A 76 4.51 14.20 8.67
C ALA A 76 4.34 15.06 7.41
N CYS A 77 3.12 15.27 6.92
CA CYS A 77 2.89 16.11 5.74
C CYS A 77 2.95 17.61 6.07
N ARG A 78 2.43 18.01 7.24
CA ARG A 78 2.39 19.42 7.66
C ARG A 78 3.77 20.06 7.72
N GLU A 79 4.77 19.31 8.17
CA GLU A 79 6.14 19.81 8.33
C GLU A 79 6.91 19.90 7.01
N VAL A 80 6.41 19.29 5.94
CA VAL A 80 7.09 19.23 4.64
C VAL A 80 6.60 20.32 3.71
N ASP A 81 5.30 20.55 3.66
CA ASP A 81 4.69 21.56 2.79
C ASP A 81 3.45 22.16 3.45
N GLU A 82 3.48 23.48 3.66
CA GLU A 82 2.35 24.23 4.21
C GLU A 82 1.10 24.12 3.32
N SER A 83 1.25 23.80 2.04
CA SER A 83 0.12 23.61 1.12
C SER A 83 -0.80 22.46 1.51
N TYR A 84 -0.35 21.53 2.36
CA TYR A 84 -1.18 20.50 2.96
C TYR A 84 -2.14 21.02 4.04
N LEU A 85 -1.91 22.21 4.60
CA LEU A 85 -2.84 22.83 5.56
C LEU A 85 -4.17 23.18 4.89
N ASP A 86 -4.09 23.75 3.68
CA ASP A 86 -5.25 24.14 2.88
C ASP A 86 -5.81 22.97 2.05
N ARG A 87 -4.97 21.99 1.73
CA ARG A 87 -5.33 20.84 0.88
C ARG A 87 -4.98 19.50 1.52
N PRO A 88 -5.56 19.18 2.69
CA PRO A 88 -5.10 18.03 3.47
C PRO A 88 -5.40 16.67 2.81
N TRP A 89 -6.33 16.61 1.86
CA TRP A 89 -6.57 15.43 1.03
C TRP A 89 -5.40 15.07 0.10
N LEU A 90 -4.42 15.95 -0.13
CA LEU A 90 -3.23 15.61 -0.91
C LEU A 90 -2.27 14.69 -0.14
N CYS A 91 -2.35 14.67 1.19
CA CYS A 91 -1.53 13.83 2.06
C CYS A 91 -2.07 12.39 2.09
N GLN A 92 -2.00 11.72 0.94
CA GLN A 92 -2.43 10.34 0.75
C GLN A 92 -1.52 9.36 1.51
N PRO A 93 -1.96 8.10 1.76
CA PRO A 93 -1.18 7.14 2.56
C PRO A 93 0.27 6.93 2.11
N HIS A 94 0.53 6.94 0.80
CA HIS A 94 1.90 6.83 0.28
C HIS A 94 2.74 8.10 0.53
N GLU A 95 2.16 9.30 0.45
CA GLU A 95 2.84 10.55 0.81
C GLU A 95 3.10 10.62 2.33
N LEU A 96 2.14 10.19 3.15
CA LEU A 96 2.33 10.06 4.60
C LEU A 96 3.52 9.16 4.93
N LEU A 97 3.59 8.00 4.30
CA LEU A 97 4.66 7.04 4.52
C LEU A 97 6.02 7.62 4.10
N ARG A 98 6.10 8.38 3.01
CA ARG A 98 7.33 9.06 2.57
C ARG A 98 7.90 9.98 3.66
N HIS A 99 7.02 10.61 4.43
CA HIS A 99 7.39 11.66 5.39
C HIS A 99 7.36 11.20 6.86
N SER A 100 6.80 10.03 7.17
CA SER A 100 6.61 9.58 8.55
C SER A 100 7.93 9.24 9.21
N LYS A 101 8.28 9.91 10.31
CA LYS A 101 9.58 9.70 10.98
C LYS A 101 9.67 8.33 11.64
N THR A 102 8.55 7.73 11.99
CA THR A 102 8.50 6.44 12.66
C THR A 102 8.69 5.28 11.68
N PRO A 103 9.49 4.25 11.98
CA PRO A 103 9.64 3.08 11.12
C PRO A 103 8.31 2.36 10.88
N VAL A 104 8.02 2.02 9.62
CA VAL A 104 6.78 1.35 9.21
C VAL A 104 7.08 0.16 8.32
N PHE A 105 6.38 -0.95 8.57
CA PHE A 105 6.29 -2.07 7.65
C PHE A 105 4.98 -2.03 6.86
N VAL A 106 5.07 -2.17 5.54
CA VAL A 106 3.93 -2.21 4.64
C VAL A 106 3.80 -3.59 4.02
N ALA A 107 2.69 -4.27 4.28
CA ALA A 107 2.24 -5.40 3.47
C ALA A 107 1.14 -4.92 2.52
N THR A 108 1.32 -5.13 1.22
CA THR A 108 0.35 -4.73 0.20
C THR A 108 0.33 -5.70 -0.97
N ASN A 109 -0.64 -5.53 -1.86
CA ASN A 109 -0.70 -6.20 -3.15
C ASN A 109 -0.65 -5.15 -4.24
N LEU A 110 0.14 -5.39 -5.29
CA LEU A 110 0.25 -4.45 -6.42
C LEU A 110 -1.09 -4.22 -7.14
N TRP A 111 -2.02 -5.20 -7.04
CA TRP A 111 -3.36 -5.11 -7.65
C TRP A 111 -4.47 -5.39 -6.64
N SER A 112 -4.53 -4.59 -5.57
CA SER A 112 -5.66 -4.63 -4.64
C SER A 112 -6.96 -4.22 -5.36
N PRO A 113 -7.99 -5.09 -5.46
CA PRO A 113 -9.28 -4.74 -6.09
C PRO A 113 -10.00 -3.60 -5.36
N LEU A 114 -9.69 -3.33 -4.09
CA LEU A 114 -10.23 -2.14 -3.40
C LEU A 114 -9.61 -0.83 -3.90
N ALA A 115 -8.40 -0.89 -4.47
CA ALA A 115 -7.69 0.28 -4.94
C ALA A 115 -7.99 0.60 -6.41
N ILE A 116 -8.21 -0.44 -7.23
CA ILE A 116 -8.53 -0.30 -8.66
C ILE A 116 -10.02 -0.39 -8.97
N GLY A 117 -10.84 -0.81 -8.01
CA GLY A 117 -12.26 -1.12 -8.20
C GLY A 117 -12.45 -2.62 -8.47
N ASP A 118 -13.37 -3.26 -7.75
CA ASP A 118 -13.80 -4.65 -7.93
C ASP A 118 -14.56 -4.85 -9.27
N PHE A 119 -13.87 -4.65 -10.40
CA PHE A 119 -14.42 -4.85 -11.74
C PHE A 119 -14.16 -6.25 -12.27
N VAL A 120 -14.99 -6.67 -13.23
CA VAL A 120 -14.70 -7.84 -14.05
C VAL A 120 -13.55 -7.52 -15.00
N LEU A 121 -12.54 -8.38 -15.00
CA LEU A 121 -11.38 -8.23 -15.86
C LEU A 121 -11.70 -8.60 -17.32
N ASN A 122 -11.33 -7.73 -18.24
CA ASN A 122 -11.42 -7.84 -19.69
C ASN A 122 -10.30 -6.98 -20.31
N GLY A 123 -10.07 -7.03 -21.62
CA GLY A 123 -8.94 -6.34 -22.26
C GLY A 123 -8.68 -4.90 -21.78
N THR A 124 -9.73 -4.08 -21.66
CA THR A 124 -9.61 -2.70 -21.17
C THR A 124 -9.25 -2.63 -19.68
N THR A 125 -9.94 -3.38 -18.83
CA THR A 125 -9.71 -3.35 -17.38
C THR A 125 -8.40 -4.05 -16.97
N CYS A 126 -7.91 -5.01 -17.77
CA CYS A 126 -6.58 -5.60 -17.66
C CYS A 126 -5.47 -4.58 -17.94
N SER A 127 -5.61 -3.80 -19.01
CA SER A 127 -4.66 -2.72 -19.34
C SER A 127 -4.62 -1.64 -18.24
N TYR A 128 -5.80 -1.31 -17.70
CA TYR A 128 -5.91 -0.40 -16.56
C TYR A 128 -5.22 -0.94 -15.30
N ALA A 129 -5.53 -2.17 -14.88
CA ALA A 129 -4.91 -2.82 -13.72
C ALA A 129 -3.39 -2.90 -13.88
N ARG A 130 -2.91 -3.14 -15.11
CA ARG A 130 -1.48 -3.14 -15.41
C ARG A 130 -0.80 -1.82 -15.10
N LYS A 131 -1.33 -0.74 -15.67
CA LYS A 131 -0.78 0.60 -15.45
C LYS A 131 -0.87 1.04 -13.99
N TYR A 132 -1.93 0.64 -13.28
CA TYR A 132 -2.04 0.87 -11.85
C TYR A 132 -0.90 0.19 -11.10
N GLY A 133 -0.72 -1.13 -11.28
CA GLY A 133 0.31 -1.87 -10.55
C GLY A 133 1.73 -1.39 -10.86
N GLU A 134 2.04 -1.06 -12.12
CA GLU A 134 3.31 -0.42 -12.51
C GLU A 134 3.53 0.92 -11.80
N THR A 135 2.45 1.68 -11.58
CA THR A 135 2.51 2.93 -10.82
C THR A 135 2.69 2.67 -9.33
N ALA A 136 1.95 1.73 -8.75
CA ALA A 136 2.05 1.33 -7.35
C ALA A 136 3.47 0.90 -7.00
N ARG A 137 4.02 -0.01 -7.80
CA ARG A 137 5.40 -0.48 -7.74
C ARG A 137 6.42 0.66 -7.75
N ARG A 138 6.39 1.56 -8.74
CA ARG A 138 7.31 2.72 -8.77
C ARG A 138 7.21 3.60 -7.52
N VAL A 139 6.01 3.77 -6.98
CA VAL A 139 5.80 4.53 -5.74
C VAL A 139 6.43 3.78 -4.55
N TYR A 140 6.21 2.47 -4.41
CA TYR A 140 6.78 1.67 -3.32
C TYR A 140 8.31 1.54 -3.41
N GLU A 141 8.88 1.40 -4.60
CA GLU A 141 10.33 1.50 -4.84
C GLU A 141 10.87 2.88 -4.39
N GLY A 142 10.17 3.96 -4.75
CA GLY A 142 10.55 5.30 -4.32
C GLY A 142 10.49 5.49 -2.80
N LEU A 143 9.50 4.88 -2.14
CA LEU A 143 9.35 4.92 -0.68
C LEU A 143 10.47 4.20 0.05
N THR A 144 10.80 2.99 -0.38
CA THR A 144 11.87 2.18 0.23
C THR A 144 13.26 2.76 -0.01
N LYS A 145 13.48 3.44 -1.14
CA LYS A 145 14.71 4.22 -1.38
C LYS A 145 14.81 5.47 -0.53
N ALA A 146 13.69 6.14 -0.26
CA ALA A 146 13.67 7.33 0.58
C ALA A 146 13.85 7.00 2.08
N ARG A 147 13.48 5.77 2.50
CA ARG A 147 13.43 5.32 3.89
C ARG A 147 13.84 3.86 4.03
N GLU A 148 15.15 3.65 4.22
CA GLU A 148 15.73 2.32 4.40
C GLU A 148 15.29 1.63 5.71
N ASP A 149 14.79 2.40 6.68
CA ASP A 149 14.24 1.90 7.94
C ASP A 149 12.79 1.40 7.81
N HIS A 150 12.15 1.60 6.65
CA HIS A 150 10.85 1.02 6.35
C HIS A 150 10.98 -0.41 5.78
N GLY A 151 10.01 -1.24 6.10
CA GLY A 151 9.88 -2.57 5.53
C GLY A 151 8.75 -2.61 4.50
N LEU A 152 8.89 -3.48 3.50
CA LEU A 152 7.91 -3.63 2.44
C LEU A 152 7.76 -5.10 2.05
N PHE A 153 6.52 -5.51 1.87
CA PHE A 153 6.13 -6.73 1.20
C PHE A 153 5.02 -6.40 0.21
N ALA A 154 5.36 -6.39 -1.08
CA ALA A 154 4.44 -6.10 -2.16
C ALA A 154 4.32 -7.32 -3.08
N ALA A 155 3.25 -8.11 -2.89
CA ALA A 155 3.00 -9.29 -3.70
C ALA A 155 2.30 -8.96 -5.02
N SER A 156 2.64 -9.73 -6.04
CA SER A 156 2.08 -9.66 -7.39
C SER A 156 0.75 -10.45 -7.46
N CYS A 157 -0.20 -10.06 -6.61
CA CYS A 157 -1.53 -10.69 -6.48
C CYS A 157 -2.67 -9.73 -6.80
N PHE A 158 -3.71 -10.25 -7.46
CA PHE A 158 -5.02 -9.60 -7.48
C PHE A 158 -5.87 -10.12 -6.32
N ALA A 159 -5.64 -9.52 -5.17
CA ALA A 159 -6.33 -9.81 -3.94
C ALA A 159 -6.28 -8.57 -3.07
N HIS A 160 -7.33 -8.35 -2.28
CA HIS A 160 -7.22 -7.29 -1.28
C HIS A 160 -6.21 -7.68 -0.21
N THR A 161 -6.21 -8.94 0.21
CA THR A 161 -5.32 -9.45 1.26
C THR A 161 -4.71 -10.79 0.91
N VAL A 162 -3.52 -11.07 1.44
CA VAL A 162 -2.82 -12.35 1.27
C VAL A 162 -2.49 -12.99 2.61
N PRO A 163 -2.44 -14.33 2.69
CA PRO A 163 -1.96 -15.03 3.88
C PRO A 163 -0.51 -14.68 4.26
N TRP A 164 -0.15 -14.82 5.54
CA TRP A 164 1.22 -14.58 6.05
C TRP A 164 2.28 -15.55 5.49
N ASP A 165 1.86 -16.72 5.03
CA ASP A 165 2.70 -17.73 4.36
C ASP A 165 2.85 -17.48 2.85
N THR A 166 2.22 -16.42 2.32
CA THR A 166 2.40 -16.05 0.91
C THR A 166 3.85 -15.71 0.67
N SER A 167 4.44 -16.40 -0.31
CA SER A 167 5.83 -16.23 -0.69
C SER A 167 5.91 -15.52 -2.03
N VAL A 168 6.86 -14.62 -2.15
CA VAL A 168 7.12 -13.87 -3.39
C VAL A 168 8.46 -14.29 -3.96
N ALA A 169 8.50 -14.45 -5.28
CA ALA A 169 9.75 -14.63 -5.99
C ALA A 169 10.34 -13.25 -6.30
N SER A 170 11.57 -13.01 -5.85
CA SER A 170 12.30 -11.77 -6.12
C SER A 170 13.79 -12.08 -6.18
N PRO A 171 14.61 -11.37 -6.98
CA PRO A 171 16.05 -11.56 -7.00
C PRO A 171 16.68 -11.48 -5.59
N ALA A 172 16.11 -10.65 -4.71
CA ALA A 172 16.55 -10.51 -3.33
C ALA A 172 16.32 -11.77 -2.48
N CYS A 173 15.38 -12.63 -2.86
CA CYS A 173 14.90 -13.79 -2.09
C CYS A 173 15.50 -15.13 -2.51
N GLY A 174 16.34 -15.13 -3.55
CA GLY A 174 16.88 -16.37 -4.13
C GLY A 174 15.78 -17.31 -4.65
N HIS A 175 16.12 -18.59 -4.77
CA HIS A 175 15.25 -19.60 -5.42
C HIS A 175 14.02 -20.02 -4.59
N VAL A 176 14.05 -19.83 -3.27
CA VAL A 176 12.99 -20.30 -2.36
C VAL A 176 11.88 -19.26 -2.19
N GLY A 177 12.14 -18.01 -2.57
CA GLY A 177 11.25 -16.87 -2.32
C GLY A 177 11.29 -16.41 -0.86
N CYS A 178 10.69 -15.25 -0.58
CA CYS A 178 10.54 -14.76 0.80
C CYS A 178 9.07 -14.78 1.18
N SER A 179 8.74 -15.35 2.35
CA SER A 179 7.38 -15.27 2.88
C SER A 179 7.13 -13.92 3.55
N LEU A 180 5.88 -13.44 3.54
CA LEU A 180 5.49 -12.20 4.27
C LEU A 180 5.92 -12.25 5.74
N ARG A 181 5.76 -13.42 6.38
CA ARG A 181 6.20 -13.63 7.76
C ARG A 181 7.70 -13.43 7.94
N ASP A 182 8.52 -13.97 7.05
CA ASP A 182 9.98 -13.91 7.18
C ASP A 182 10.52 -12.51 6.87
N VAL A 183 9.95 -11.82 5.89
CA VAL A 183 10.31 -10.43 5.56
C VAL A 183 9.95 -9.50 6.72
N PHE A 184 8.76 -9.66 7.30
CA PHE A 184 8.38 -8.92 8.50
C PHE A 184 9.28 -9.23 9.68
N ALA A 185 9.59 -10.51 9.93
CA ALA A 185 10.50 -10.90 11.02
C ALA A 185 11.90 -10.30 10.84
N SER A 186 12.39 -10.26 9.60
CA SER A 186 13.68 -9.64 9.27
C SER A 186 13.67 -8.15 9.56
N TRP A 187 12.63 -7.42 9.15
CA TRP A 187 12.48 -6.00 9.45
C TRP A 187 12.33 -5.71 10.95
N TYR A 188 11.44 -6.45 11.63
CA TYR A 188 11.08 -6.14 13.01
C TYR A 188 12.16 -6.56 14.01
N PHE A 189 12.68 -7.79 13.87
CA PHE A 189 13.64 -8.37 14.81
C PHE A 189 15.10 -8.29 14.34
N GLY A 190 15.38 -7.83 13.12
CA GLY A 190 16.71 -7.98 12.51
C GLY A 190 17.06 -9.44 12.21
N ASP A 191 16.05 -10.30 12.07
CA ASP A 191 16.22 -11.73 11.83
C ASP A 191 16.78 -11.98 10.42
N LYS A 192 17.66 -12.97 10.27
CA LYS A 192 18.24 -13.39 8.98
C LYS A 192 17.42 -14.46 8.26
N ARG A 193 16.20 -14.78 8.75
CA ARG A 193 15.25 -15.69 8.10
C ARG A 193 14.87 -15.25 6.68
N SER A 194 14.84 -13.95 6.43
CA SER A 194 14.80 -13.39 5.08
C SER A 194 16.13 -12.68 4.81
N PRO A 195 16.67 -12.77 3.58
CA PRO A 195 17.82 -11.96 3.16
C PRO A 195 17.49 -10.45 3.06
N THR A 196 16.20 -10.08 3.13
CA THR A 196 15.74 -8.70 2.98
C THR A 196 14.52 -8.37 3.85
N SER A 197 14.41 -7.10 4.27
CA SER A 197 13.24 -6.48 4.90
C SER A 197 12.29 -5.81 3.89
N VAL A 198 12.72 -5.74 2.62
CA VAL A 198 12.00 -5.13 1.50
C VAL A 198 11.94 -6.13 0.36
N VAL A 199 10.72 -6.49 -0.01
CA VAL A 199 10.47 -7.32 -1.19
C VAL A 199 9.31 -6.78 -2.00
N GLU A 200 9.56 -6.72 -3.30
CA GLU A 200 8.56 -6.48 -4.33
C GLU A 200 8.73 -7.55 -5.39
N GLU A 201 7.61 -8.02 -5.90
CA GLU A 201 7.57 -9.03 -6.94
C GLU A 201 7.34 -8.39 -8.31
N ASP A 202 8.38 -8.37 -9.14
CA ASP A 202 8.32 -7.99 -10.55
C ASP A 202 8.64 -9.19 -11.43
N CYS A 203 7.61 -9.66 -12.12
CA CYS A 203 7.61 -10.84 -12.97
C CYS A 203 7.09 -10.50 -14.39
N GLY A 204 6.87 -9.22 -14.69
CA GLY A 204 6.35 -8.74 -15.97
C GLY A 204 4.94 -9.23 -16.35
N ARG A 205 4.18 -9.87 -15.43
CA ARG A 205 2.83 -10.44 -15.68
C ARG A 205 1.88 -10.15 -14.54
N ILE A 206 0.56 -10.15 -14.84
CA ILE A 206 -0.47 -9.67 -13.91
C ILE A 206 -1.69 -10.58 -13.91
N PRO A 207 -2.06 -11.18 -12.77
CA PRO A 207 -1.18 -11.46 -11.62
C PRO A 207 -0.12 -12.49 -12.04
N CYS A 208 0.94 -12.74 -11.27
CA CYS A 208 1.91 -13.79 -11.63
C CYS A 208 2.34 -14.69 -10.49
N ASN A 209 2.01 -14.32 -9.26
CA ASN A 209 2.41 -15.11 -8.10
C ASN A 209 1.52 -16.35 -7.97
N SER A 210 2.14 -17.53 -8.06
CA SER A 210 1.47 -18.83 -7.94
C SER A 210 0.94 -19.11 -6.54
N HIS A 211 1.41 -18.38 -5.52
CA HIS A 211 0.95 -18.45 -4.13
C HIS A 211 -0.24 -17.52 -3.84
N CYS A 212 -0.75 -16.75 -4.81
CA CYS A 212 -1.99 -16.02 -4.63
C CYS A 212 -3.16 -17.00 -4.41
N LYS A 213 -3.62 -17.16 -3.17
CA LYS A 213 -4.66 -18.15 -2.80
C LYS A 213 -6.09 -17.83 -3.30
N SER A 214 -6.29 -17.12 -4.41
CA SER A 214 -7.65 -16.83 -4.92
C SER A 214 -7.94 -17.57 -6.23
N GLN A 215 -9.08 -18.28 -6.30
CA GLN A 215 -9.61 -18.85 -7.55
C GLN A 215 -9.83 -17.78 -8.64
N ARG A 216 -10.02 -16.51 -8.24
CA ARG A 216 -10.09 -15.38 -9.19
C ARG A 216 -8.74 -15.13 -9.88
N ALA A 217 -7.61 -15.30 -9.20
CA ALA A 217 -6.28 -15.07 -9.78
C ALA A 217 -5.93 -16.05 -10.93
N SER A 218 -6.35 -17.32 -10.84
CA SER A 218 -6.15 -18.29 -11.93
C SER A 218 -6.99 -17.98 -13.17
N ASN A 219 -8.23 -17.50 -12.99
CA ASN A 219 -9.09 -17.06 -14.08
C ASN A 219 -8.62 -15.72 -14.70
N MET A 220 -7.80 -14.94 -13.99
CA MET A 220 -7.24 -13.69 -14.51
C MET A 220 -6.06 -13.89 -15.44
N LEU A 221 -5.18 -14.84 -15.13
CA LEU A 221 -4.02 -15.16 -15.95
C LEU A 221 -4.44 -15.44 -17.40
N SER A 222 -5.52 -16.19 -17.62
CA SER A 222 -6.01 -16.47 -18.97
C SER A 222 -6.67 -15.26 -19.67
N VAL A 223 -7.30 -14.34 -18.93
CA VAL A 223 -8.05 -13.21 -19.52
C VAL A 223 -7.17 -12.00 -19.82
N CYS A 224 -6.14 -11.74 -19.00
CA CYS A 224 -5.24 -10.59 -19.20
C CYS A 224 -3.96 -10.92 -19.99
N GLN A 225 -3.78 -12.18 -20.40
CA GLN A 225 -2.70 -12.66 -21.27
C GLN A 225 -3.11 -12.88 -22.73
N ALA A 226 -4.41 -12.92 -23.01
CA ALA A 226 -4.97 -12.94 -24.37
C ALA A 226 -5.04 -11.51 -24.95
#